data_AF-A0A4R6DIS8-F1
#
_entry.id   AF-A0A4R6DIS8-F1
#
_cell.length_a   1.000
_cell.length_b   1.000
_cell.length_c   1.000
_cell.angle_alpha   90.00
_cell.angle_beta   90.00
_cell.angle_gamma   90.00
#
_symmetry.space_group_name_H-M   'P 1'
#
loop_
_entity.id
_entity.type
_entity.pdbx_description
1 polymer ?
#
loop_
_entity_poly.entity_id
_entity_poly.type
_entity_poly.pdbx_seq_one_letter_code
_entity_poly.pdbx_strand_id
1 'polypeptide(L)'
;MTVDEPGTGGARPAWSQSTEADDLDRAFGPDTESVAVRTPRQRLGRGGLIAVGVVVTAGVIALVLVTIVGSVQNGVGGVFPRPEAALDRFGSVAGDVEGVQRVRSDEPTKTSFASYDVESTVAVAPTLSDAERTAVVDALSAAADDASGNGVRVFAVADLGALEVGVSGDGDATGKRLALARKLDTIGGVTGVRCAWTDDAPSDDPGAQTITVETVGTGDALGAIMEQAKQDAHAVFPGATLRSAPPSP
;
A
#
# COMPACT_ATOMS: atom_id res chain seq x y z
N MET A 1 -17.65 46.29 47.67
CA MET A 1 -16.96 47.57 47.94
C MET A 1 -15.55 47.23 48.41
N THR A 2 -14.53 48.01 48.00
CA THR A 2 -13.17 48.18 48.61
C THR A 2 -12.35 46.90 48.91
N VAL A 3 -11.18 46.56 48.31
CA VAL A 3 -10.10 47.30 47.58
C VAL A 3 -9.29 48.23 48.50
N ASP A 4 -7.96 48.09 48.72
CA ASP A 4 -7.01 46.99 48.34
C ASP A 4 -6.06 46.58 49.53
N GLU A 5 -4.73 46.33 49.55
CA GLU A 5 -3.53 46.55 48.69
C GLU A 5 -2.43 45.43 48.93
N PRO A 6 -1.28 45.37 48.19
CA PRO A 6 -0.44 44.16 48.05
C PRO A 6 0.91 44.12 48.84
N GLY A 7 1.66 43.02 48.69
CA GLY A 7 3.04 42.86 49.22
C GLY A 7 4.02 42.16 48.25
N THR A 8 5.10 42.84 47.88
CA THR A 8 6.17 42.37 46.96
C THR A 8 7.34 41.67 47.66
N GLY A 9 8.00 40.71 47.00
CA GLY A 9 9.36 40.29 47.38
C GLY A 9 9.82 38.91 46.89
N GLY A 10 10.41 38.84 45.69
CA GLY A 10 11.07 37.61 45.21
C GLY A 10 12.52 37.49 45.68
N ALA A 11 12.84 36.49 46.51
CA ALA A 11 14.20 36.25 46.99
C ALA A 11 15.04 35.43 45.98
N ARG A 12 16.31 35.82 45.77
CA ARG A 12 17.29 35.05 44.99
C ARG A 12 18.14 34.16 45.92
N PRO A 13 18.58 32.96 45.48
CA PRO A 13 19.51 32.14 46.26
C PRO A 13 20.87 32.82 46.43
N ALA A 14 21.38 32.82 47.67
CA ALA A 14 22.73 33.28 47.96
C ALA A 14 23.75 32.16 47.72
N TRP A 15 24.85 32.48 47.04
CA TRP A 15 25.99 31.58 46.86
C TRP A 15 27.07 31.93 47.89
N SER A 16 27.57 30.94 48.63
CA SER A 16 28.71 31.10 49.53
C SER A 16 30.02 31.09 48.74
N GLN A 17 30.74 32.21 48.72
CA GLN A 17 32.10 32.26 48.17
C GLN A 17 33.10 31.77 49.23
N SER A 18 33.60 30.54 49.08
CA SER A 18 34.72 29.99 49.85
C SER A 18 36.01 30.11 49.05
N THR A 19 36.95 30.94 49.53
CA THR A 19 38.18 31.29 48.81
C THR A 19 39.32 30.31 49.13
N GLU A 20 39.17 29.06 48.73
CA GLU A 20 40.24 28.06 48.74
C GLU A 20 40.75 27.85 47.31
N ALA A 21 42.05 28.10 47.10
CA ALA A 21 42.69 28.12 45.78
C ALA A 21 43.31 26.76 45.43
N ASP A 22 43.55 26.57 44.14
CA ASP A 22 43.93 25.31 43.49
C ASP A 22 45.14 24.59 44.12
N ASP A 23 44.87 23.60 44.97
CA ASP A 23 45.86 22.60 45.41
C ASP A 23 45.91 21.37 44.48
N LEU A 24 45.03 21.28 43.49
CA LEU A 24 45.03 20.21 42.48
C LEU A 24 46.16 20.37 41.45
N ASP A 25 46.45 21.59 41.02
CA ASP A 25 47.53 21.92 40.06
C ASP A 25 48.95 21.65 40.61
N ARG A 26 49.08 21.45 41.93
CA ARG A 26 50.34 21.08 42.58
C ARG A 26 50.61 19.57 42.54
N ALA A 27 49.58 18.75 42.40
CA ALA A 27 49.70 17.28 42.47
C ALA A 27 50.08 16.64 41.12
N PHE A 28 49.76 17.28 40.00
CA PHE A 28 49.97 16.75 38.65
C PHE A 28 50.64 17.81 37.77
N GLY A 29 51.92 17.60 37.43
CA GLY A 29 52.66 18.49 36.54
C GLY A 29 52.07 18.52 35.11
N PRO A 30 52.41 19.53 34.29
CA PRO A 30 51.65 19.93 33.10
C PRO A 30 51.64 18.94 31.91
N ASP A 31 52.26 17.76 32.04
CA ASP A 31 52.56 16.84 30.93
C ASP A 31 51.69 15.56 30.90
N THR A 32 50.49 15.56 31.51
CA THR A 32 49.59 14.38 31.50
C THR A 32 48.30 14.51 30.67
N GLU A 33 48.13 15.56 29.86
CA GLU A 33 47.09 15.59 28.82
C GLU A 33 47.46 14.68 27.62
N SER A 34 47.26 13.37 27.79
CA SER A 34 47.23 12.40 26.69
C SER A 34 45.80 12.14 26.19
N VAL A 35 44.98 13.18 26.14
CA VAL A 35 43.62 13.12 25.58
C VAL A 35 43.72 12.79 24.09
N ALA A 36 43.29 11.58 23.70
CA ALA A 36 43.31 11.16 22.30
C ALA A 36 42.39 12.07 21.46
N VAL A 37 43.00 12.99 20.70
CA VAL A 37 42.31 14.00 19.87
C VAL A 37 41.62 13.33 18.68
N ARG A 38 40.44 12.74 18.93
CA ARG A 38 39.57 12.18 17.90
C ARG A 38 39.12 13.30 16.97
N THR A 39 39.60 13.23 15.73
CA THR A 39 39.46 14.32 14.76
C THR A 39 37.99 14.68 14.49
N PRO A 40 37.66 15.97 14.23
CA PRO A 40 36.27 16.45 14.17
C PRO A 40 35.41 15.73 13.12
N ARG A 41 36.01 15.17 12.07
CA ARG A 41 35.33 14.34 11.06
C ARG A 41 34.60 13.13 11.66
N GLN A 42 35.08 12.53 12.76
CA GLN A 42 34.40 11.38 13.39
C GLN A 42 33.16 11.77 14.21
N ARG A 43 33.08 13.00 14.75
CA ARG A 43 31.86 13.47 15.45
C ARG A 43 30.73 13.75 14.47
N LEU A 44 31.03 14.39 13.33
CA LEU A 44 30.04 14.74 12.32
C LEU A 44 29.34 13.51 11.71
N GLY A 45 30.08 12.45 11.39
CA GLY A 45 29.50 11.23 10.80
C GLY A 45 28.44 10.54 11.68
N ARG A 46 28.69 10.45 13.00
CA ARG A 46 27.71 9.88 13.95
C ARG A 46 26.58 10.85 14.29
N GLY A 47 26.86 12.15 14.40
CA GLY A 47 25.82 13.17 14.59
C GLY A 47 24.82 13.19 13.43
N GLY A 48 25.31 13.13 12.19
CA GLY A 48 24.48 13.05 10.98
C GLY A 48 23.61 11.80 10.95
N LEU A 49 24.18 10.60 11.20
CA LEU A 49 23.40 9.36 11.21
C LEU A 49 22.31 9.33 12.28
N ILE A 50 22.57 9.85 13.47
CA ILE A 50 21.56 9.93 14.55
C ILE A 50 20.48 10.97 14.19
N ALA A 51 20.85 12.14 13.65
CA ALA A 51 19.90 13.16 13.23
C ALA A 51 19.00 12.66 12.08
N VAL A 52 19.56 12.00 11.06
CA VAL A 52 18.80 11.37 9.98
C VAL A 52 17.89 10.28 10.52
N GLY A 53 18.37 9.42 11.43
CA GLY A 53 17.55 8.38 12.06
C GLY A 53 16.36 8.95 12.85
N VAL A 54 16.56 10.04 13.60
CA VAL A 54 15.48 10.73 14.33
C VAL A 54 14.51 11.43 13.37
N VAL A 55 14.99 12.07 12.30
CA VAL A 55 14.11 12.70 11.29
C VAL A 55 13.29 11.66 10.53
N VAL A 56 13.87 10.52 10.16
CA VAL A 56 13.14 9.41 9.52
C VAL A 56 12.12 8.82 10.49
N THR A 57 12.50 8.51 11.74
CA THR A 57 11.57 7.99 12.76
C THR A 57 10.44 8.98 13.06
N ALA A 58 10.73 10.28 13.17
CA ALA A 58 9.72 11.32 13.37
C ALA A 58 8.81 11.49 12.15
N GLY A 59 9.34 11.36 10.93
CA GLY A 59 8.57 11.36 9.68
C GLY A 59 7.63 10.15 9.59
N VAL A 60 8.11 8.94 9.95
CA VAL A 60 7.29 7.72 10.02
C VAL A 60 6.20 7.85 11.09
N ILE A 61 6.53 8.35 12.28
CA ILE A 61 5.53 8.60 13.35
C ILE A 61 4.52 9.65 12.91
N ALA A 62 4.93 10.73 12.25
CA ALA A 62 4.03 11.74 11.71
C ALA A 62 3.13 11.17 10.61
N LEU A 63 3.65 10.35 9.70
CA LEU A 63 2.89 9.66 8.66
C LEU A 63 1.82 8.73 9.28
N VAL A 64 2.22 7.91 10.25
CA VAL A 64 1.31 7.00 10.99
C VAL A 64 0.26 7.78 11.79
N LEU A 65 0.62 8.91 12.39
CA LEU A 65 -0.35 9.77 13.07
C LEU A 65 -1.30 10.48 12.09
N VAL A 66 -0.84 10.81 10.88
CA VAL A 66 -1.69 11.38 9.82
C VAL A 66 -2.65 10.34 9.26
N THR A 67 -2.25 9.07 9.05
CA THR A 67 -3.19 8.02 8.67
C THR A 67 -4.15 7.66 9.80
N ILE A 68 -3.73 7.68 11.07
CA ILE A 68 -4.64 7.50 12.23
C ILE A 68 -5.64 8.66 12.33
N VAL A 69 -5.21 9.92 12.22
CA VAL A 69 -6.12 11.09 12.26
C VAL A 69 -7.03 11.12 11.03
N GLY A 70 -6.53 10.73 9.86
CA GLY A 70 -7.32 10.49 8.65
C GLY A 70 -8.39 9.44 8.88
N SER A 71 -8.05 8.27 9.45
CA SER A 71 -9.00 7.22 9.83
C SER A 71 -10.07 7.72 10.81
N VAL A 72 -9.69 8.53 11.80
CA VAL A 72 -10.65 9.15 12.74
C VAL A 72 -11.61 10.11 12.04
N GLN A 73 -11.18 10.85 11.02
CA GLN A 73 -12.07 11.69 10.21
C GLN A 73 -12.85 10.91 9.13
N ASN A 74 -12.33 9.75 8.68
CA ASN A 74 -12.90 8.92 7.61
C ASN A 74 -13.88 7.83 8.09
N GLY A 75 -14.01 7.55 9.38
CA GLY A 75 -15.03 6.59 9.82
C GLY A 75 -15.04 6.08 11.26
N VAL A 76 -14.07 6.39 12.12
CA VAL A 76 -14.09 5.96 13.54
C VAL A 76 -15.16 6.73 14.33
N GLY A 77 -16.43 6.37 14.10
CA GLY A 77 -17.64 7.06 14.54
C GLY A 77 -18.86 6.84 13.63
N GLY A 78 -18.69 6.28 12.42
CA GLY A 78 -19.77 5.93 11.51
C GLY A 78 -20.09 4.44 11.55
N VAL A 79 -21.21 4.05 12.18
CA VAL A 79 -21.62 2.64 12.37
C VAL A 79 -22.21 2.00 11.09
N PHE A 80 -22.14 2.67 9.94
CA PHE A 80 -22.80 2.28 8.70
C PHE A 80 -21.83 2.32 7.51
N PRO A 81 -21.84 1.28 6.63
CA PRO A 81 -21.09 1.31 5.38
C PRO A 81 -21.47 2.51 4.49
N ARG A 82 -20.52 2.95 3.67
CA ARG A 82 -20.71 4.03 2.67
C ARG A 82 -20.06 3.61 1.35
N PRO A 83 -20.65 2.68 0.60
CA PRO A 83 -20.02 2.12 -0.59
C PRO A 83 -19.76 3.16 -1.68
N GLU A 84 -20.62 4.16 -1.81
CA GLU A 84 -20.47 5.27 -2.78
C GLU A 84 -19.23 6.11 -2.45
N ALA A 85 -19.02 6.43 -1.17
CA ALA A 85 -17.85 7.19 -0.72
C ALA A 85 -16.54 6.39 -0.77
N ALA A 86 -16.61 5.05 -0.77
CA ALA A 86 -15.47 4.18 -1.03
C ALA A 86 -15.14 4.15 -2.54
N LEU A 87 -16.14 4.05 -3.40
CA LEU A 87 -15.99 4.18 -4.86
C LEU A 87 -15.42 5.55 -5.26
N ASP A 88 -15.94 6.65 -4.71
CA ASP A 88 -15.42 8.00 -4.97
C ASP A 88 -13.93 8.12 -4.59
N ARG A 89 -13.53 7.56 -3.44
CA ARG A 89 -12.12 7.58 -3.01
C ARG A 89 -11.26 6.72 -3.93
N PHE A 90 -11.68 5.48 -4.18
CA PHE A 90 -10.95 4.57 -5.07
C PHE A 90 -10.80 5.17 -6.46
N GLY A 91 -11.89 5.66 -7.06
CA GLY A 91 -11.91 6.26 -8.39
C GLY A 91 -11.03 7.52 -8.49
N SER A 92 -10.96 8.34 -7.43
CA SER A 92 -10.03 9.47 -7.38
C SER A 92 -8.58 9.00 -7.34
N VAL A 93 -8.21 8.10 -6.43
CA VAL A 93 -6.82 7.65 -6.27
C VAL A 93 -6.35 6.85 -7.49
N ALA A 94 -7.18 5.92 -7.98
CA ALA A 94 -6.92 5.13 -9.18
C ALA A 94 -6.86 6.00 -10.45
N GLY A 95 -7.63 7.09 -10.51
CA GLY A 95 -7.58 8.06 -11.61
C GLY A 95 -6.27 8.86 -11.69
N ASP A 96 -5.58 9.04 -10.55
CA ASP A 96 -4.29 9.72 -10.45
C ASP A 96 -3.07 8.78 -10.64
N VAL A 97 -3.28 7.46 -10.81
CA VAL A 97 -2.20 6.48 -11.05
C VAL A 97 -1.63 6.64 -12.47
N GLU A 98 -0.32 6.83 -12.57
CA GLU A 98 0.38 6.99 -13.86
C GLU A 98 0.14 5.78 -14.77
N GLY A 99 -0.39 6.04 -15.97
CA GLY A 99 -0.74 5.01 -16.95
C GLY A 99 -2.20 4.55 -16.91
N VAL A 100 -3.01 4.93 -15.92
CA VAL A 100 -4.47 4.77 -15.98
C VAL A 100 -5.07 5.74 -16.99
N GLN A 101 -5.96 5.25 -17.85
CA GLN A 101 -6.67 6.05 -18.87
C GLN A 101 -8.10 6.40 -18.45
N ARG A 102 -8.77 5.53 -17.69
CA ARG A 102 -10.16 5.68 -17.25
C ARG A 102 -10.47 4.73 -16.11
N VAL A 103 -11.11 5.23 -15.06
CA VAL A 103 -11.87 4.40 -14.10
C VAL A 103 -13.36 4.46 -14.47
N ARG A 104 -14.06 3.33 -14.35
CA ARG A 104 -15.52 3.23 -14.35
C ARG A 104 -15.91 2.49 -13.07
N SER A 105 -16.86 3.01 -12.32
CA SER A 105 -17.38 2.33 -11.14
C SER A 105 -18.72 1.70 -11.41
N ASP A 106 -18.91 0.50 -10.86
CA ASP A 106 -20.11 -0.32 -11.01
C ASP A 106 -21.00 -0.20 -9.76
N GLU A 107 -22.26 -0.61 -9.85
CA GLU A 107 -23.26 -0.41 -8.78
C GLU A 107 -22.90 -1.22 -7.50
N PRO A 108 -22.90 -0.61 -6.30
CA PRO A 108 -22.62 -1.31 -5.05
C PRO A 108 -23.47 -2.55 -4.78
N THR A 109 -22.82 -3.71 -4.68
CA THR A 109 -23.48 -4.99 -4.40
C THR A 109 -23.58 -5.22 -2.89
N LYS A 110 -24.81 -5.25 -2.36
CA LYS A 110 -25.05 -5.48 -0.93
C LYS A 110 -24.91 -6.95 -0.54
N THR A 111 -23.87 -7.28 0.23
CA THR A 111 -23.55 -8.66 0.63
C THR A 111 -24.05 -9.07 2.01
N SER A 112 -24.28 -8.12 2.92
CA SER A 112 -24.89 -8.40 4.24
C SER A 112 -25.76 -7.23 4.72
N PHE A 113 -26.39 -7.35 5.90
CA PHE A 113 -27.12 -6.25 6.54
C PHE A 113 -26.30 -4.94 6.58
N ALA A 114 -25.02 -5.06 6.91
CA ALA A 114 -24.04 -3.98 7.01
C ALA A 114 -22.73 -4.33 6.26
N SER A 115 -22.85 -4.92 5.06
CA SER A 115 -21.70 -5.17 4.19
C SER A 115 -22.05 -4.98 2.72
N TYR A 116 -21.08 -4.45 1.98
CA TYR A 116 -21.17 -4.18 0.54
C TYR A 116 -19.83 -4.53 -0.10
N ASP A 117 -19.89 -5.10 -1.30
CA ASP A 117 -18.76 -5.13 -2.21
C ASP A 117 -18.99 -4.06 -3.28
N VAL A 118 -17.92 -3.38 -3.69
CA VAL A 118 -17.95 -2.41 -4.79
C VAL A 118 -16.87 -2.77 -5.80
N GLU A 119 -17.22 -2.74 -7.08
CA GLU A 119 -16.32 -3.08 -8.18
C GLU A 119 -16.09 -1.86 -9.08
N SER A 120 -14.99 -1.85 -9.84
CA SER A 120 -14.68 -0.82 -10.82
C SER A 120 -13.80 -1.36 -11.94
N THR A 121 -14.15 -1.10 -13.19
CA THR A 121 -13.26 -1.37 -14.33
C THR A 121 -12.24 -0.24 -14.51
N VAL A 122 -10.96 -0.55 -14.44
CA VAL A 122 -9.85 0.40 -14.61
C VAL A 122 -9.12 0.10 -15.92
N ALA A 123 -9.31 0.95 -16.94
CA ALA A 123 -8.60 0.84 -18.20
C ALA A 123 -7.22 1.52 -18.13
N VAL A 124 -6.17 0.76 -18.38
CA VAL A 124 -4.76 1.15 -18.31
C VAL A 124 -4.19 1.32 -19.73
N ALA A 125 -3.08 2.03 -19.90
CA ALA A 125 -2.40 2.13 -21.19
C ALA A 125 -1.79 0.76 -21.59
N PRO A 126 -2.20 0.15 -22.73
CA PRO A 126 -1.74 -1.19 -23.10
C PRO A 126 -0.25 -1.24 -23.47
N THR A 127 0.34 -0.07 -23.78
CA THR A 127 1.75 0.12 -24.17
C THR A 127 2.74 0.18 -23.01
N LEU A 128 2.29 0.11 -21.75
CA LEU A 128 3.17 0.02 -20.60
C LEU A 128 4.04 -1.24 -20.64
N SER A 129 5.29 -1.13 -20.17
CA SER A 129 6.15 -2.27 -19.90
C SER A 129 5.65 -3.09 -18.71
N ASP A 130 6.13 -4.33 -18.55
CA ASP A 130 5.70 -5.19 -17.43
C ASP A 130 6.10 -4.65 -16.05
N ALA A 131 7.14 -3.82 -15.95
CA ALA A 131 7.48 -3.11 -14.72
C ALA A 131 6.45 -2.03 -14.37
N GLU A 132 6.05 -1.22 -15.36
CA GLU A 132 5.02 -0.18 -15.19
C GLU A 132 3.64 -0.81 -14.94
N ARG A 133 3.27 -1.87 -15.67
CA ARG A 133 2.04 -2.65 -15.43
C ARG A 133 1.99 -3.24 -14.02
N THR A 134 3.13 -3.69 -13.47
CA THR A 134 3.20 -4.12 -12.06
C THR A 134 3.00 -2.95 -11.12
N ALA A 135 3.72 -1.83 -11.31
CA ALA A 135 3.56 -0.65 -10.47
C ALA A 135 2.12 -0.08 -10.47
N VAL A 136 1.42 -0.13 -11.62
CA VAL A 136 -0.01 0.24 -11.70
C VAL A 136 -0.88 -0.73 -10.90
N VAL A 137 -0.72 -2.04 -11.08
CA VAL A 137 -1.54 -3.04 -10.36
C VAL A 137 -1.28 -3.00 -8.85
N ASP A 138 -0.03 -2.81 -8.43
CA ASP A 138 0.34 -2.64 -7.02
C ASP A 138 -0.27 -1.36 -6.42
N ALA A 139 -0.25 -0.24 -7.17
CA ALA A 139 -0.87 1.01 -6.75
C ALA A 139 -2.41 0.93 -6.68
N LEU A 140 -3.05 0.23 -7.62
CA LEU A 140 -4.50 -0.02 -7.59
C LEU A 140 -4.89 -0.93 -6.42
N SER A 141 -4.05 -1.93 -6.08
CA SER A 141 -4.26 -2.78 -4.90
C SER A 141 -4.17 -1.98 -3.60
N ALA A 142 -3.15 -1.12 -3.46
CA ALA A 142 -3.03 -0.21 -2.32
C ALA A 142 -4.20 0.80 -2.22
N ALA A 143 -4.71 1.30 -3.36
CA ALA A 143 -5.87 2.16 -3.40
C ALA A 143 -7.16 1.43 -3.00
N ALA A 144 -7.31 0.15 -3.36
CA ALA A 144 -8.42 -0.70 -2.94
C ALA A 144 -8.38 -1.01 -1.44
N ASP A 145 -7.20 -1.17 -0.83
CA ASP A 145 -7.06 -1.34 0.62
C ASP A 145 -7.45 -0.07 1.41
N ASP A 146 -6.91 1.11 1.06
CA ASP A 146 -7.27 2.37 1.75
C ASP A 146 -8.76 2.74 1.60
N ALA A 147 -9.35 2.48 0.42
CA ALA A 147 -10.76 2.72 0.18
C ALA A 147 -11.69 1.70 0.85
N SER A 148 -11.18 0.52 1.25
CA SER A 148 -11.94 -0.50 1.97
C SER A 148 -12.13 -0.17 3.46
N GLY A 149 -13.08 -0.87 4.10
CA GLY A 149 -13.34 -0.77 5.54
C GLY A 149 -14.79 -0.44 5.89
N ASN A 150 -15.10 -0.46 7.19
CA ASN A 150 -16.46 -0.20 7.74
C ASN A 150 -17.57 -1.04 7.07
N GLY A 151 -17.25 -2.27 6.66
CA GLY A 151 -18.16 -3.19 5.98
C GLY A 151 -18.17 -3.07 4.44
N VAL A 152 -17.46 -2.10 3.85
CA VAL A 152 -17.23 -2.05 2.40
C VAL A 152 -15.94 -2.80 2.05
N ARG A 153 -15.97 -3.60 0.99
CA ARG A 153 -14.78 -4.16 0.32
C ARG A 153 -14.69 -3.57 -1.09
N VAL A 154 -13.52 -3.05 -1.46
CA VAL A 154 -13.26 -2.47 -2.78
C VAL A 154 -12.49 -3.46 -3.64
N PHE A 155 -12.98 -3.64 -4.86
CA PHE A 155 -12.42 -4.50 -5.90
C PHE A 155 -12.36 -3.74 -7.23
N ALA A 156 -11.49 -4.17 -8.13
CA ALA A 156 -11.43 -3.63 -9.48
C ALA A 156 -10.96 -4.67 -10.50
N VAL A 157 -11.32 -4.49 -11.77
CA VAL A 157 -10.69 -5.21 -12.88
C VAL A 157 -9.80 -4.25 -13.65
N ALA A 158 -8.49 -4.49 -13.62
CA ALA A 158 -7.51 -3.76 -14.39
C ALA A 158 -7.42 -4.34 -15.81
N ASP A 159 -7.94 -3.59 -16.79
CA ASP A 159 -7.76 -3.83 -18.22
C ASP A 159 -6.38 -3.28 -18.63
N LEU A 160 -5.46 -4.18 -18.94
CA LEU A 160 -4.09 -3.91 -19.42
C LEU A 160 -3.96 -4.15 -20.94
N GLY A 161 -5.07 -4.20 -21.68
CA GLY A 161 -5.14 -4.66 -23.06
C GLY A 161 -5.34 -6.17 -23.15
N ALA A 162 -4.29 -6.93 -23.47
CA ALA A 162 -4.37 -8.39 -23.59
C ALA A 162 -4.53 -9.13 -22.24
N LEU A 163 -4.34 -8.43 -21.11
CA LEU A 163 -4.49 -9.01 -19.77
C LEU A 163 -5.56 -8.23 -19.00
N GLU A 164 -6.55 -8.94 -18.47
CA GLU A 164 -7.48 -8.41 -17.47
C GLU A 164 -7.17 -9.04 -16.10
N VAL A 165 -6.96 -8.23 -15.07
CA VAL A 165 -6.52 -8.70 -13.75
C VAL A 165 -7.45 -8.20 -12.65
N GLY A 166 -7.99 -9.12 -11.85
CA GLY A 166 -8.74 -8.80 -10.63
C GLY A 166 -7.83 -8.23 -9.53
N VAL A 167 -8.13 -7.02 -9.10
CA VAL A 167 -7.43 -6.26 -8.06
C VAL A 167 -8.29 -6.17 -6.81
N SER A 168 -7.68 -6.40 -5.65
CA SER A 168 -8.28 -6.17 -4.33
C SER A 168 -7.23 -5.56 -3.39
N GLY A 169 -7.61 -5.27 -2.14
CA GLY A 169 -6.65 -4.92 -1.09
C GLY A 169 -5.68 -6.06 -0.72
N ASP A 170 -5.95 -7.31 -1.12
CA ASP A 170 -4.97 -8.40 -1.03
C ASP A 170 -3.98 -8.31 -2.20
N GLY A 171 -2.88 -7.59 -1.99
CA GLY A 171 -1.77 -7.49 -2.94
C GLY A 171 -1.10 -8.84 -3.23
N ASP A 172 -1.19 -9.81 -2.32
CA ASP A 172 -0.63 -11.14 -2.47
C ASP A 172 -1.50 -12.01 -3.41
N ALA A 173 -2.83 -11.86 -3.37
CA ALA A 173 -3.77 -12.47 -4.32
C ALA A 173 -3.73 -11.75 -5.68
N THR A 174 -3.71 -10.42 -5.66
CA THR A 174 -3.62 -9.57 -6.87
C THR A 174 -2.33 -9.83 -7.64
N GLY A 175 -1.18 -9.88 -6.98
CA GLY A 175 0.11 -10.21 -7.59
C GLY A 175 0.15 -11.62 -8.19
N LYS A 176 -0.49 -12.60 -7.53
CA LYS A 176 -0.65 -13.97 -8.06
C LYS A 176 -1.48 -14.00 -9.34
N ARG A 177 -2.57 -13.23 -9.44
CA ARG A 177 -3.37 -13.10 -10.67
C ARG A 177 -2.57 -12.48 -11.82
N LEU A 178 -1.86 -11.38 -11.56
CA LEU A 178 -1.01 -10.72 -12.57
C LEU A 178 0.10 -11.66 -13.08
N ALA A 179 0.78 -12.36 -12.18
CA ALA A 179 1.82 -13.33 -12.52
C ALA A 179 1.28 -14.51 -13.32
N LEU A 180 0.09 -15.02 -12.96
CA LEU A 180 -0.59 -16.08 -13.70
C LEU A 180 -1.04 -15.61 -15.09
N ALA A 181 -1.67 -14.44 -15.21
CA ALA A 181 -2.11 -13.87 -16.49
C ALA A 181 -0.95 -13.75 -17.48
N ARG A 182 0.18 -13.14 -17.06
CA ARG A 182 1.41 -13.06 -17.86
C ARG A 182 1.97 -14.41 -18.25
N LYS A 183 1.92 -15.41 -17.35
CA LYS A 183 2.39 -16.76 -17.66
C LYS A 183 1.54 -17.42 -18.75
N LEU A 184 0.22 -17.32 -18.64
CA LEU A 184 -0.73 -17.91 -19.58
C LEU A 184 -0.69 -17.24 -20.96
N ASP A 185 -0.43 -15.94 -21.02
CA ASP A 185 -0.22 -15.17 -22.26
C ASP A 185 0.98 -15.67 -23.09
N THR A 186 1.98 -16.28 -22.45
CA THR A 186 3.11 -16.92 -23.17
C THR A 186 2.77 -18.26 -23.82
N ILE A 187 1.57 -18.82 -23.60
CA ILE A 187 1.15 -20.09 -24.22
C ILE A 187 0.78 -19.84 -25.70
N GLY A 188 1.51 -20.50 -26.60
CA GLY A 188 1.34 -20.32 -28.04
C GLY A 188 -0.10 -20.57 -28.52
N GLY A 189 -0.75 -19.52 -29.03
CA GLY A 189 -2.13 -19.54 -29.51
C GLY A 189 -3.13 -18.84 -28.59
N VAL A 190 -2.72 -18.45 -27.39
CA VAL A 190 -3.44 -17.47 -26.55
C VAL A 190 -3.36 -16.09 -27.19
N THR A 191 -4.43 -15.30 -27.05
CA THR A 191 -4.52 -13.92 -27.54
C THR A 191 -4.88 -12.91 -26.45
N GLY A 192 -5.31 -13.39 -25.28
CA GLY A 192 -5.56 -12.60 -24.09
C GLY A 192 -5.96 -13.47 -22.89
N VAL A 193 -5.84 -12.93 -21.67
CA VAL A 193 -6.11 -13.67 -20.43
C VAL A 193 -6.81 -12.79 -19.39
N ARG A 194 -7.98 -13.22 -18.92
CA ARG A 194 -8.67 -12.65 -17.75
C ARG A 194 -8.43 -13.53 -16.53
N CYS A 195 -7.77 -13.01 -15.50
CA CYS A 195 -7.54 -13.66 -14.21
C CYS A 195 -8.25 -12.87 -13.10
N ALA A 196 -9.49 -13.24 -12.77
CA ALA A 196 -10.33 -12.54 -11.81
C ALA A 196 -11.18 -13.54 -11.00
N TRP A 197 -12.28 -13.08 -10.41
CA TRP A 197 -13.31 -13.88 -9.73
C TRP A 197 -14.44 -14.32 -10.68
N THR A 198 -15.38 -15.10 -10.16
CA THR A 198 -16.69 -15.32 -10.78
C THR A 198 -17.53 -14.06 -10.82
N ASP A 199 -18.29 -13.85 -11.90
CA ASP A 199 -19.16 -12.67 -12.11
C ASP A 199 -20.27 -12.51 -11.03
N ASP A 200 -20.55 -13.56 -10.25
CA ASP A 200 -21.53 -13.56 -9.16
C ASP A 200 -21.08 -12.79 -7.90
N ALA A 201 -19.78 -12.75 -7.59
CA ALA A 201 -19.24 -12.09 -6.39
C ALA A 201 -17.69 -11.98 -6.41
N PRO A 202 -17.10 -10.85 -5.98
CA PRO A 202 -15.66 -10.70 -5.84
C PRO A 202 -15.08 -11.42 -4.60
N SER A 203 -13.93 -12.07 -4.81
CA SER A 203 -13.29 -12.92 -3.81
C SER A 203 -11.80 -13.16 -4.10
N ASP A 204 -11.00 -13.25 -3.03
CA ASP A 204 -9.59 -13.65 -3.05
C ASP A 204 -9.38 -15.14 -2.68
N ASP A 205 -10.46 -15.89 -2.43
CA ASP A 205 -10.36 -17.34 -2.19
C ASP A 205 -9.86 -18.10 -3.45
N PRO A 206 -8.86 -18.99 -3.34
CA PRO A 206 -8.32 -19.73 -4.48
C PRO A 206 -9.34 -20.54 -5.31
N GLY A 207 -10.40 -21.06 -4.69
CA GLY A 207 -11.46 -21.80 -5.37
C GLY A 207 -12.48 -20.90 -6.08
N ALA A 208 -12.56 -19.62 -5.69
CA ALA A 208 -13.45 -18.62 -6.30
C ALA A 208 -12.86 -17.92 -7.54
N GLN A 209 -11.59 -18.18 -7.87
CA GLN A 209 -10.96 -17.57 -9.04
C GLN A 209 -11.50 -18.17 -10.34
N THR A 210 -11.76 -17.31 -11.33
CA THR A 210 -12.08 -17.69 -12.71
C THR A 210 -11.01 -17.15 -13.63
N ILE A 211 -10.40 -18.07 -14.40
CA ILE A 211 -9.42 -17.76 -15.44
C ILE A 211 -10.09 -18.02 -16.78
N THR A 212 -10.24 -16.98 -17.59
CA THR A 212 -10.67 -17.09 -18.99
C THR A 212 -9.47 -16.88 -19.89
N VAL A 213 -9.19 -17.86 -20.75
CA VAL A 213 -8.15 -17.79 -21.78
C VAL A 213 -8.82 -17.50 -23.12
N GLU A 214 -8.52 -16.33 -23.72
CA GLU A 214 -8.90 -16.04 -25.10
C GLU A 214 -7.92 -16.73 -26.05
N THR A 215 -8.43 -17.42 -27.07
CA THR A 215 -7.57 -18.15 -28.00
C THR A 215 -8.24 -18.38 -29.36
N VAL A 216 -7.41 -18.35 -30.42
CA VAL A 216 -7.77 -18.80 -31.77
C VAL A 216 -7.66 -20.33 -31.95
N GLY A 217 -7.22 -21.05 -30.92
CA GLY A 217 -7.06 -22.50 -30.93
C GLY A 217 -8.39 -23.24 -30.99
N THR A 218 -8.45 -24.32 -31.78
CA THR A 218 -9.65 -25.17 -31.93
C THR A 218 -9.28 -26.64 -31.90
N GLY A 219 -10.20 -27.51 -31.45
CA GLY A 219 -9.98 -28.96 -31.41
C GLY A 219 -8.81 -29.34 -30.50
N ASP A 220 -7.93 -30.23 -30.97
CA ASP A 220 -6.79 -30.74 -30.20
C ASP A 220 -5.84 -29.62 -29.72
N ALA A 221 -5.70 -28.54 -30.51
CA ALA A 221 -4.90 -27.38 -30.12
C ALA A 221 -5.51 -26.63 -28.93
N LEU A 222 -6.84 -26.48 -28.90
CA LEU A 222 -7.56 -25.91 -27.75
C LEU A 222 -7.41 -26.81 -26.52
N GLY A 223 -7.49 -28.13 -26.70
CA GLY A 223 -7.26 -29.10 -25.63
C GLY A 223 -5.87 -28.99 -25.00
N ALA A 224 -4.83 -28.86 -25.82
CA ALA A 224 -3.46 -28.68 -25.37
C ALA A 224 -3.24 -27.35 -24.62
N ILE A 225 -3.76 -26.24 -25.15
CA ILE A 225 -3.71 -24.91 -24.51
C ILE A 225 -4.41 -24.95 -23.14
N MET A 226 -5.62 -25.50 -23.10
CA MET A 226 -6.43 -25.52 -21.88
C MET A 226 -5.90 -26.45 -20.79
N GLU A 227 -5.30 -27.60 -21.14
CA GLU A 227 -4.71 -28.48 -20.12
C GLU A 227 -3.42 -27.89 -19.52
N GLN A 228 -2.57 -27.25 -20.33
CA GLN A 228 -1.41 -26.50 -19.83
C GLN A 228 -1.85 -25.32 -18.94
N ALA A 229 -2.81 -24.53 -19.41
CA ALA A 229 -3.33 -23.39 -18.66
C ALA A 229 -3.98 -23.82 -17.33
N LYS A 230 -4.67 -24.97 -17.32
CA LYS A 230 -5.27 -25.59 -16.13
C LYS A 230 -4.22 -26.04 -15.14
N GLN A 231 -3.16 -26.72 -15.59
CA GLN A 231 -2.04 -27.11 -14.73
C GLN A 231 -1.38 -25.89 -14.08
N ASP A 232 -1.15 -24.83 -14.85
CA ASP A 232 -0.50 -23.61 -14.36
C ASP A 232 -1.40 -22.80 -13.43
N ALA A 233 -2.70 -22.70 -13.71
CA ALA A 233 -3.65 -22.04 -12.83
C ALA A 233 -3.86 -22.79 -11.52
N HIS A 234 -4.03 -24.13 -11.54
CA HIS A 234 -4.21 -24.92 -10.32
C HIS A 234 -2.94 -25.01 -9.45
N ALA A 235 -1.76 -24.70 -10.00
CA ALA A 235 -0.53 -24.53 -9.22
C ALA A 235 -0.47 -23.20 -8.43
N VAL A 236 -1.26 -22.18 -8.82
CA VAL A 236 -1.32 -20.86 -8.16
C VAL A 236 -2.59 -20.73 -7.33
N PHE A 237 -3.73 -21.15 -7.88
CA PHE A 237 -5.06 -21.10 -7.28
C PHE A 237 -5.71 -22.50 -7.34
N PRO A 238 -5.47 -23.37 -6.35
CA PRO A 238 -6.06 -24.70 -6.31
C PRO A 238 -7.60 -24.64 -6.26
N GLY A 239 -8.25 -25.31 -7.22
CA GLY A 239 -9.71 -25.34 -7.33
C GLY A 239 -10.31 -24.27 -8.24
N ALA A 240 -9.52 -23.33 -8.76
CA ALA A 240 -10.00 -22.28 -9.68
C ALA A 240 -10.71 -22.83 -10.92
N THR A 241 -11.68 -22.08 -11.43
CA THR A 241 -12.41 -22.42 -12.66
C THR A 241 -11.63 -21.93 -13.88
N LEU A 242 -11.42 -22.80 -14.88
CA LEU A 242 -10.91 -22.39 -16.20
C LEU A 242 -12.01 -22.37 -17.26
N ARG A 243 -11.95 -21.36 -18.13
CA ARG A 243 -12.82 -21.19 -19.31
C ARG A 243 -11.97 -20.81 -20.52
N SER A 244 -12.42 -21.19 -21.71
CA SER A 244 -11.89 -20.67 -22.98
C SER A 244 -12.91 -19.72 -23.60
N ALA A 245 -12.43 -18.66 -24.24
CA ALA A 245 -13.25 -17.74 -25.03
C ALA A 245 -12.65 -17.57 -26.44
N PRO A 246 -13.47 -17.22 -27.46
CA PRO A 246 -12.94 -16.63 -28.68
C PRO A 246 -12.26 -15.28 -28.36
N PRO A 247 -11.33 -14.80 -29.20
CA PRO A 247 -10.72 -13.48 -28.99
C PRO A 247 -11.75 -12.35 -29.07
N SER A 248 -11.60 -11.35 -28.20
CA SER A 248 -12.39 -10.12 -28.25
C SER A 248 -12.03 -9.27 -29.49
N PRO A 249 -13.01 -8.58 -30.12
CA PRO A 249 -12.87 -7.91 -31.43
C PRO A 249 -12.35 -6.47 -31.40
#